data_AF-A0A1E8Q106-F1
#
_entry.id   AF-A0A1E8Q106-F1
#
_cell.length_a   1.000
_cell.length_b   1.000
_cell.length_c   1.000
_cell.angle_alpha   90.00
_cell.angle_beta   90.00
_cell.angle_gamma   90.00
#
_symmetry.space_group_name_H-M   'P 1'
#
loop_
_entity.id
_entity.type
_entity.pdbx_description
1 polymer ?
#
loop_
_entity_poly.entity_id
_entity_poly.type
_entity_poly.pdbx_seq_one_letter_code
_entity_poly.pdbx_strand_id
1 'polypeptide(L)'
;MRFVLILLAAVTAAIGLSPAAHAQTPMPDLSGYTEVSAYPYASGDEAYFQTPDGLLCAIQPSRGVAGCDGKLPAALIGANQIVLSDDVQVRGLRATSTPRFVKPTGGAAPVLHDGQKLSLGDIECAVGPGARTACTKGTPATQWFVVSPSRTGVGPATDGLPQGFPDPNDFVVGDDTYLVGSGAKNLFPVFTVEGGLTCSIAVFSGGSIGCDGPLPRVTGGENEVFTDLPGATGIRRTDQPKFSTPAYPGVIRQLPVGYRVHGTGATCMAITGGVACYGTLDGRVQGFVVSPEGTETFG
;
A
#
# COMPACT_ATOMS: atom_id res chain seq x y z
N MET A 1 40.51 43.31 -37.62
CA MET A 1 39.13 42.88 -37.27
C MET A 1 39.24 41.65 -36.39
N ARG A 2 38.97 41.78 -35.08
CA ARG A 2 39.08 40.70 -34.08
C ARG A 2 37.68 40.11 -33.86
N PHE A 3 37.48 38.84 -34.19
CA PHE A 3 36.25 38.10 -33.88
C PHE A 3 36.29 37.62 -32.43
N VAL A 4 35.31 38.07 -31.62
CA VAL A 4 35.09 37.60 -30.25
C VAL A 4 34.12 36.43 -30.33
N LEU A 5 34.58 35.23 -29.93
CA LEU A 5 33.74 34.05 -29.73
C LEU A 5 33.12 34.11 -28.33
N ILE A 6 31.79 34.18 -28.26
CA ILE A 6 31.01 34.05 -27.02
C ILE A 6 30.64 32.57 -26.86
N LEU A 7 31.22 31.91 -25.87
CA LEU A 7 30.83 30.57 -25.43
C LEU A 7 29.58 30.68 -24.55
N LEU A 8 28.43 30.23 -25.05
CA LEU A 8 27.24 29.98 -24.23
C LEU A 8 27.44 28.67 -23.45
N ALA A 9 27.54 28.76 -22.13
CA ALA A 9 27.42 27.62 -21.23
C ALA A 9 25.94 27.29 -21.03
N ALA A 10 25.49 26.15 -21.55
CA ALA A 10 24.16 25.61 -21.29
C ALA A 10 24.16 24.93 -19.91
N VAL A 11 23.56 25.58 -18.91
CA VAL A 11 23.28 24.97 -17.60
C VAL A 11 21.99 24.16 -17.73
N THR A 12 22.11 22.85 -17.93
CA THR A 12 20.99 21.91 -17.78
C THR A 12 20.74 21.71 -16.28
N ALA A 13 19.75 22.42 -15.74
CA ALA A 13 19.22 22.16 -14.41
C ALA A 13 18.48 20.81 -14.42
N ALA A 14 19.08 19.80 -13.81
CA ALA A 14 18.40 18.53 -13.51
C ALA A 14 17.36 18.80 -12.41
N ILE A 15 16.08 18.81 -12.80
CA ILE A 15 14.98 18.86 -11.83
C ILE A 15 14.90 17.46 -11.22
N GLY A 16 15.51 17.29 -10.04
CA GLY A 16 15.29 16.12 -9.21
C GLY A 16 13.83 16.10 -8.78
N LEU A 17 13.06 15.14 -9.29
CA LEU A 17 11.76 14.79 -8.73
C LEU A 17 12.01 14.11 -7.39
N SER A 18 12.10 14.89 -6.31
CA SER A 18 12.01 14.33 -4.97
C SER A 18 10.65 13.60 -4.88
N PRO A 19 10.61 12.36 -4.36
CA PRO A 19 9.33 11.70 -4.11
C PRO A 19 8.54 12.60 -3.17
N ALA A 20 7.41 13.12 -3.65
CA ALA A 20 6.50 13.86 -2.81
C ALA A 20 6.11 12.92 -1.67
N ALA A 21 6.52 13.27 -0.44
CA ALA A 21 5.96 12.67 0.75
C ALA A 21 4.43 12.80 0.61
N HIS A 22 3.75 11.68 0.38
CA HIS A 22 2.31 11.69 0.25
C HIS A 22 1.78 12.06 1.63
N ALA A 23 1.25 13.29 1.74
CA ALA A 23 0.64 13.74 2.99
C ALA A 23 -0.41 12.71 3.40
N GLN A 24 -0.54 12.43 4.68
CA GLN A 24 -1.48 11.41 5.19
C GLN A 24 -2.91 11.71 4.72
N THR A 25 -3.71 10.68 4.50
CA THR A 25 -5.13 10.87 4.17
C THR A 25 -5.87 11.36 5.43
N PRO A 26 -6.39 12.60 5.46
CA PRO A 26 -7.05 13.11 6.65
C PRO A 26 -8.39 12.40 6.88
N MET A 27 -8.79 12.25 8.15
CA MET A 27 -10.08 11.69 8.49
C MET A 27 -11.21 12.56 7.92
N PRO A 28 -12.15 11.99 7.14
CA PRO A 28 -13.23 12.74 6.56
C PRO A 28 -14.27 13.09 7.64
N ASP A 29 -14.77 14.33 7.63
CA ASP A 29 -15.98 14.68 8.37
C ASP A 29 -17.22 14.29 7.56
N LEU A 30 -18.02 13.38 8.11
CA LEU A 30 -19.26 12.90 7.51
C LEU A 30 -20.52 13.49 8.19
N SER A 31 -20.37 14.34 9.20
CA SER A 31 -21.50 14.88 9.98
C SER A 31 -22.41 15.81 9.18
N GLY A 32 -21.88 16.45 8.14
CA GLY A 32 -22.64 17.34 7.25
C GLY A 32 -23.48 16.65 6.18
N TYR A 33 -23.44 15.31 6.08
CA TYR A 33 -24.17 14.56 5.06
C TYR A 33 -25.56 14.16 5.56
N THR A 34 -26.54 14.16 4.66
CA THR A 34 -27.89 13.67 4.95
C THR A 34 -27.89 12.16 4.97
N GLU A 35 -28.18 11.57 6.13
CA GLU A 35 -28.34 10.12 6.24
C GLU A 35 -29.60 9.65 5.52
N VAL A 36 -29.46 8.66 4.64
CA VAL A 36 -30.57 8.01 3.96
C VAL A 36 -30.78 6.61 4.50
N SER A 37 -32.02 6.11 4.40
CA SER A 37 -32.33 4.73 4.79
C SER A 37 -31.47 3.73 4.02
N ALA A 38 -30.89 2.76 4.73
CA ALA A 38 -30.13 1.68 4.10
C ALA A 38 -30.99 0.64 3.37
N TYR A 39 -32.29 0.60 3.64
CA TYR A 39 -33.19 -0.41 3.11
C TYR A 39 -33.18 -0.54 1.57
N PRO A 40 -33.19 0.55 0.76
CA PRO A 40 -33.12 0.44 -0.70
C PRO A 40 -31.80 -0.13 -1.21
N TYR A 41 -30.73 0.01 -0.43
CA TYR A 41 -29.36 -0.41 -0.77
C TYR A 41 -29.06 -1.84 -0.28
N ALA A 42 -29.91 -2.39 0.56
CA ALA A 42 -29.67 -3.66 1.24
C ALA A 42 -29.72 -4.85 0.28
N SER A 43 -28.82 -5.80 0.51
CA SER A 43 -28.81 -7.13 -0.09
C SER A 43 -28.35 -8.13 0.96
N GLY A 44 -29.31 -8.63 1.75
CA GLY A 44 -28.99 -9.39 2.97
C GLY A 44 -28.60 -8.44 4.11
N ASP A 45 -27.48 -8.73 4.76
CA ASP A 45 -26.87 -7.96 5.84
C ASP A 45 -25.81 -6.94 5.36
N GLU A 46 -25.70 -6.78 4.05
CA GLU A 46 -24.77 -5.87 3.38
C GLU A 46 -25.55 -4.78 2.63
N ALA A 47 -24.92 -3.63 2.39
CA ALA A 47 -25.48 -2.58 1.56
C ALA A 47 -24.58 -2.27 0.36
N TYR A 48 -25.18 -2.11 -0.80
CA TYR A 48 -24.50 -1.84 -2.07
C TYR A 48 -25.04 -0.55 -2.69
N PHE A 49 -24.14 0.29 -3.19
CA PHE A 49 -24.51 1.53 -3.85
C PHE A 49 -23.55 1.87 -4.99
N GLN A 50 -24.01 2.70 -5.92
CA GLN A 50 -23.18 3.34 -6.92
C GLN A 50 -22.97 4.80 -6.56
N THR A 51 -21.83 5.35 -6.96
CA THR A 51 -21.60 6.80 -6.91
C THR A 51 -21.98 7.43 -8.26
N PRO A 52 -22.29 8.74 -8.33
CA PRO A 52 -22.60 9.40 -9.59
C PRO A 52 -21.47 9.34 -10.63
N ASP A 53 -20.22 9.22 -10.18
CA ASP A 53 -19.02 9.04 -11.00
C ASP A 53 -18.71 7.57 -11.36
N GLY A 54 -19.58 6.63 -10.94
CA GLY A 54 -19.58 5.25 -11.42
C GLY A 54 -18.75 4.26 -10.59
N LEU A 55 -18.34 4.61 -9.36
CA LEU A 55 -17.78 3.62 -8.43
C LEU A 55 -18.87 2.67 -7.96
N LEU A 56 -18.51 1.40 -7.80
CA LEU A 56 -19.36 0.35 -7.26
C LEU A 56 -18.91 0.10 -5.82
N CYS A 57 -19.73 0.47 -4.84
CA CYS A 57 -19.33 0.46 -3.45
C CYS A 57 -20.22 -0.46 -2.61
N ALA A 58 -19.66 -0.98 -1.52
CA ALA A 58 -20.43 -1.74 -0.55
C ALA A 58 -19.96 -1.55 0.89
N ILE A 59 -20.90 -1.72 1.82
CA ILE A 59 -20.68 -1.88 3.25
C ILE A 59 -21.02 -3.32 3.60
N GLN A 60 -20.04 -4.08 4.09
CA GLN A 60 -20.17 -5.50 4.43
C GLN A 60 -19.80 -5.72 5.91
N PRO A 61 -20.70 -5.39 6.87
CA PRO A 61 -20.39 -5.41 8.30
C PRO A 61 -19.98 -6.79 8.82
N SER A 62 -20.64 -7.86 8.35
CA SER A 62 -20.29 -9.24 8.76
C SER A 62 -18.89 -9.68 8.31
N ARG A 63 -18.31 -9.00 7.33
CA ARG A 63 -16.92 -9.19 6.89
C ARG A 63 -15.98 -8.13 7.48
N GLY A 64 -16.51 -7.15 8.22
CA GLY A 64 -15.77 -6.02 8.76
C GLY A 64 -15.14 -5.14 7.70
N VAL A 65 -15.71 -5.08 6.48
CA VAL A 65 -15.15 -4.28 5.38
C VAL A 65 -16.13 -3.29 4.77
N ALA A 66 -15.58 -2.24 4.18
CA ALA A 66 -16.24 -1.44 3.16
C ALA A 66 -15.24 -1.10 2.06
N GLY A 67 -15.73 -0.66 0.91
CA GLY A 67 -14.85 -0.27 -0.17
C GLY A 67 -15.58 0.00 -1.46
N CYS A 68 -14.80 0.34 -2.47
CA CYS A 68 -15.30 0.64 -3.82
C CYS A 68 -14.41 0.01 -4.89
N ASP A 69 -15.04 -0.47 -5.94
CA ASP A 69 -14.43 -0.85 -7.22
C ASP A 69 -14.68 0.23 -8.27
N GLY A 70 -13.74 0.37 -9.21
CA GLY A 70 -13.87 1.25 -10.35
C GLY A 70 -12.60 2.03 -10.62
N LYS A 71 -12.71 3.09 -11.43
CA LYS A 71 -11.58 3.97 -11.70
C LYS A 71 -11.30 4.82 -10.45
N LEU A 72 -10.18 4.57 -9.78
CA LEU A 72 -9.79 5.35 -8.61
C LEU A 72 -8.97 6.58 -9.04
N PRO A 73 -9.53 7.81 -9.00
CA PRO A 73 -8.79 9.02 -9.33
C PRO A 73 -7.63 9.23 -8.34
N ALA A 74 -6.51 9.78 -8.80
CA ALA A 74 -5.33 10.05 -7.96
C ALA A 74 -4.77 8.84 -7.20
N ALA A 75 -5.22 7.61 -7.47
CA ALA A 75 -4.56 6.42 -6.99
C ALA A 75 -3.28 6.19 -7.79
N LEU A 76 -2.22 5.78 -7.09
CA LEU A 76 -0.98 5.39 -7.74
C LEU A 76 -1.23 4.09 -8.55
N ILE A 77 -0.73 4.08 -9.79
CA ILE A 77 -0.50 2.91 -10.65
C ILE A 77 -1.61 1.84 -10.61
N GLY A 78 -2.54 1.91 -11.56
CA GLY A 78 -3.40 0.78 -11.95
C GLY A 78 -4.40 0.29 -10.89
N ALA A 79 -4.44 0.89 -9.71
CA ALA A 79 -5.40 0.53 -8.66
C ALA A 79 -6.83 0.81 -9.14
N ASN A 80 -7.70 -0.18 -8.95
CA ASN A 80 -9.10 -0.12 -9.32
C ASN A 80 -10.04 -0.61 -8.22
N GLN A 81 -9.51 -0.83 -7.01
CA GLN A 81 -10.27 -1.19 -5.83
C GLN A 81 -9.61 -0.57 -4.58
N ILE A 82 -10.43 -0.04 -3.67
CA ILE A 82 -10.01 0.44 -2.36
C ILE A 82 -10.79 -0.30 -1.28
N VAL A 83 -10.08 -0.77 -0.24
CA VAL A 83 -10.63 -1.59 0.83
C VAL A 83 -10.34 -0.96 2.19
N LEU A 84 -11.39 -0.78 2.97
CA LEU A 84 -11.36 -0.50 4.40
C LEU A 84 -11.55 -1.80 5.17
N SER A 85 -10.62 -2.12 6.08
CA SER A 85 -10.67 -3.30 6.93
C SER A 85 -9.73 -3.13 8.12
N ASP A 86 -10.02 -3.83 9.23
CA ASP A 86 -9.10 -3.91 10.37
C ASP A 86 -7.87 -4.75 10.04
N ASP A 87 -8.03 -5.71 9.14
CA ASP A 87 -6.91 -6.51 8.67
C ASP A 87 -6.07 -5.66 7.71
N VAL A 88 -4.94 -5.21 8.24
CA VAL A 88 -3.91 -4.42 7.55
C VAL A 88 -3.40 -5.06 6.25
N GLN A 89 -3.55 -6.38 6.10
CA GLN A 89 -3.15 -7.11 4.89
C GLN A 89 -4.13 -6.94 3.76
N VAL A 90 -5.41 -6.81 4.10
CA VAL A 90 -6.44 -6.69 3.10
C VAL A 90 -6.88 -5.26 2.84
N ARG A 91 -6.67 -4.37 3.82
CA ARG A 91 -6.87 -2.92 3.73
C ARG A 91 -5.98 -2.29 2.64
N GLY A 92 -6.42 -1.20 2.03
CA GLY A 92 -5.61 -0.42 1.09
C GLY A 92 -6.06 -0.49 -0.36
N LEU A 93 -5.15 -0.12 -1.26
CA LEU A 93 -5.38 -0.10 -2.71
C LEU A 93 -5.13 -1.48 -3.32
N ARG A 94 -5.87 -1.81 -4.38
CA ARG A 94 -5.76 -3.09 -5.09
C ARG A 94 -5.90 -2.90 -6.59
N ALA A 95 -5.19 -3.74 -7.34
CA ALA A 95 -5.41 -3.95 -8.76
C ALA A 95 -6.00 -5.36 -8.94
N THR A 96 -7.26 -5.45 -9.36
CA THR A 96 -7.99 -6.72 -9.48
C THR A 96 -8.80 -6.78 -10.78
N SER A 97 -8.88 -7.96 -11.39
CA SER A 97 -9.84 -8.22 -12.47
C SER A 97 -11.20 -8.67 -11.97
N THR A 98 -11.31 -9.00 -10.67
CA THR A 98 -12.51 -9.51 -10.01
C THR A 98 -12.98 -8.48 -8.99
N PRO A 99 -13.94 -7.60 -9.34
CA PRO A 99 -14.46 -6.60 -8.42
C PRO A 99 -15.24 -7.29 -7.28
N ARG A 100 -15.13 -6.75 -6.06
CA ARG A 100 -15.66 -7.34 -4.81
C ARG A 100 -16.92 -6.63 -4.30
N PHE A 101 -17.02 -5.34 -4.53
CA PHE A 101 -18.05 -4.44 -4.01
C PHE A 101 -19.19 -4.25 -5.00
N VAL A 102 -19.42 -5.27 -5.83
CA VAL A 102 -20.53 -5.35 -6.78
C VAL A 102 -21.66 -6.16 -6.18
N LYS A 103 -22.91 -5.75 -6.47
CA LYS A 103 -24.09 -6.42 -5.93
C LYS A 103 -24.16 -7.88 -6.44
N PRO A 104 -24.23 -8.88 -5.56
CA PRO A 104 -24.10 -10.30 -5.94
C PRO A 104 -25.24 -10.79 -6.84
N THR A 105 -26.40 -10.15 -6.78
CA THR A 105 -27.55 -10.46 -7.66
C THR A 105 -27.33 -10.12 -9.13
N GLY A 106 -26.24 -9.42 -9.49
CA GLY A 106 -25.93 -8.98 -10.85
C GLY A 106 -26.70 -7.74 -11.33
N GLY A 107 -27.71 -7.28 -10.57
CA GLY A 107 -28.40 -6.03 -10.84
C GLY A 107 -27.59 -4.80 -10.42
N ALA A 108 -27.86 -3.65 -11.06
CA ALA A 108 -27.30 -2.36 -10.66
C ALA A 108 -27.72 -2.01 -9.22
N ALA A 109 -26.76 -1.58 -8.39
CA ALA A 109 -27.06 -1.03 -7.07
C ALA A 109 -27.66 0.39 -7.21
N PRO A 110 -28.52 0.87 -6.29
CA PRO A 110 -29.01 2.24 -6.33
C PRO A 110 -27.87 3.26 -6.21
N VAL A 111 -28.06 4.44 -6.80
CA VAL A 111 -27.08 5.53 -6.68
C VAL A 111 -27.25 6.22 -5.32
N LEU A 112 -26.16 6.36 -4.58
CA LEU A 112 -26.07 7.26 -3.42
C LEU A 112 -25.61 8.63 -3.95
N HIS A 113 -26.46 9.64 -3.85
CA HIS A 113 -26.24 10.94 -4.47
C HIS A 113 -25.37 11.88 -3.63
N ASP A 114 -24.84 12.92 -4.27
CA ASP A 114 -24.10 13.99 -3.60
C ASP A 114 -24.85 14.54 -2.37
N GLY A 115 -24.13 14.70 -1.27
CA GLY A 115 -24.66 15.17 0.00
C GLY A 115 -25.35 14.08 0.84
N GLN A 116 -25.39 12.84 0.37
CA GLN A 116 -25.97 11.71 1.10
C GLN A 116 -24.91 10.85 1.79
N LYS A 117 -25.29 10.27 2.94
CA LYS A 117 -24.55 9.20 3.60
C LYS A 117 -25.43 8.00 3.89
N LEU A 118 -24.79 6.85 3.97
CA LEU A 118 -25.35 5.56 4.28
C LEU A 118 -24.59 5.00 5.49
N SER A 119 -25.33 4.59 6.52
CA SER A 119 -24.76 4.01 7.73
C SER A 119 -25.28 2.58 7.91
N LEU A 120 -24.37 1.64 8.16
CA LEU A 120 -24.71 0.24 8.41
C LEU A 120 -23.66 -0.39 9.35
N GLY A 121 -24.10 -0.77 10.56
CA GLY A 121 -23.19 -1.24 11.61
C GLY A 121 -22.34 -0.09 12.16
N ASP A 122 -21.04 -0.31 12.28
CA ASP A 122 -20.03 0.68 12.68
C ASP A 122 -19.38 1.40 11.47
N ILE A 123 -19.96 1.26 10.28
CA ILE A 123 -19.44 1.83 9.04
C ILE A 123 -20.41 2.89 8.51
N GLU A 124 -19.86 4.05 8.13
CA GLU A 124 -20.57 5.09 7.40
C GLU A 124 -19.86 5.36 6.07
N CYS A 125 -20.63 5.52 5.00
CA CYS A 125 -20.12 5.91 3.68
C CYS A 125 -20.91 7.09 3.14
N ALA A 126 -20.22 8.07 2.56
CA ALA A 126 -20.84 9.28 2.04
C ALA A 126 -20.33 9.62 0.64
N VAL A 127 -21.21 10.21 -0.16
CA VAL A 127 -20.90 10.75 -1.48
C VAL A 127 -21.06 12.25 -1.44
N GLY A 128 -19.99 12.97 -1.74
CA GLY A 128 -19.91 14.42 -1.70
C GLY A 128 -19.64 15.05 -3.06
N PRO A 129 -19.78 16.39 -3.14
CA PRO A 129 -19.59 17.12 -4.38
C PRO A 129 -18.18 16.91 -4.94
N GLY A 130 -18.07 16.94 -6.28
CA GLY A 130 -16.79 16.86 -6.98
C GLY A 130 -16.20 15.45 -7.09
N ALA A 131 -17.05 14.43 -7.26
CA ALA A 131 -16.66 13.02 -7.35
C ALA A 131 -15.87 12.56 -6.11
N ARG A 132 -16.41 12.86 -4.92
CA ARG A 132 -15.82 12.48 -3.64
C ARG A 132 -16.62 11.36 -3.01
N THR A 133 -15.95 10.26 -2.68
CA THR A 133 -16.51 9.18 -1.85
C THR A 133 -15.63 8.98 -0.64
N ALA A 134 -16.23 8.83 0.53
CA ALA A 134 -15.49 8.60 1.76
C ALA A 134 -16.25 7.62 2.65
N CYS A 135 -15.54 6.72 3.31
CA CYS A 135 -16.12 5.89 4.35
C CYS A 135 -15.29 5.95 5.61
N THR A 136 -15.95 5.83 6.76
CA THR A 136 -15.37 5.70 8.09
C THR A 136 -15.80 4.37 8.69
N LYS A 137 -14.96 3.85 9.60
CA LYS A 137 -15.28 2.67 10.40
C LYS A 137 -14.94 2.93 11.87
N GLY A 138 -15.81 2.48 12.76
CA GLY A 138 -15.75 2.65 14.21
C GLY A 138 -16.64 3.79 14.72
N THR A 139 -17.02 3.70 16.00
CA THR A 139 -17.79 4.75 16.70
C THR A 139 -17.11 5.05 18.05
N PRO A 140 -16.24 6.09 18.15
CA PRO A 140 -15.84 7.03 17.09
C PRO A 140 -15.00 6.38 15.99
N ALA A 141 -14.92 7.04 14.82
CA ALA A 141 -14.18 6.53 13.67
C ALA A 141 -12.68 6.38 14.00
N THR A 142 -12.13 5.20 13.70
CA THR A 142 -10.71 4.88 13.89
C THR A 142 -10.01 4.56 12.58
N GLN A 143 -10.76 4.35 11.50
CA GLN A 143 -10.25 4.06 10.16
C GLN A 143 -11.14 4.74 9.12
N TRP A 144 -10.57 5.07 7.98
CA TRP A 144 -11.30 5.68 6.88
C TRP A 144 -10.64 5.46 5.53
N PHE A 145 -11.39 5.68 4.47
CA PHE A 145 -10.82 5.95 3.16
C PHE A 145 -11.47 7.18 2.53
N VAL A 146 -10.74 7.77 1.58
CA VAL A 146 -11.25 8.83 0.71
C VAL A 146 -10.86 8.49 -0.72
N VAL A 147 -11.80 8.69 -1.64
CA VAL A 147 -11.61 8.65 -3.09
C VAL A 147 -12.07 10.00 -3.65
N SER A 148 -11.18 10.71 -4.36
CA SER A 148 -11.46 12.01 -4.95
C SER A 148 -10.45 12.35 -6.06
N PRO A 149 -10.76 13.31 -6.96
CA PRO A 149 -9.83 13.78 -7.99
C PRO A 149 -8.44 14.20 -7.47
N SER A 150 -8.36 14.74 -6.25
CA SER A 150 -7.12 15.22 -5.66
C SER A 150 -6.40 14.17 -4.81
N ARG A 151 -7.10 13.11 -4.38
CA ARG A 151 -6.55 12.11 -3.46
C ARG A 151 -7.40 10.85 -3.43
N THR A 152 -6.74 9.70 -3.50
CA THR A 152 -7.29 8.42 -3.08
C THR A 152 -6.35 7.76 -2.08
N GLY A 153 -6.88 7.28 -0.95
CA GLY A 153 -6.07 6.62 0.07
C GLY A 153 -6.86 6.18 1.30
N VAL A 154 -6.19 5.41 2.15
CA VAL A 154 -6.73 4.88 3.40
C VAL A 154 -6.00 5.50 4.58
N GLY A 155 -6.73 5.79 5.66
CA GLY A 155 -6.17 6.21 6.92
C GLY A 155 -6.67 5.38 8.11
N PRO A 156 -6.05 5.51 9.29
CA PRO A 156 -4.90 6.35 9.57
C PRO A 156 -3.61 5.85 8.90
N ALA A 157 -2.59 6.70 8.96
CA ALA A 157 -1.23 6.27 8.66
C ALA A 157 -0.83 5.11 9.58
N THR A 158 0.12 4.30 9.14
CA THR A 158 0.66 3.22 9.96
C THR A 158 1.46 3.80 11.13
N ASP A 159 1.04 3.49 12.34
CA ASP A 159 1.68 3.96 13.56
C ASP A 159 3.13 3.47 13.69
N GLY A 160 3.99 4.31 14.26
CA GLY A 160 5.37 3.97 14.60
C GLY A 160 6.36 4.05 13.43
N LEU A 161 5.91 4.36 12.21
CA LEU A 161 6.83 4.60 11.09
C LEU A 161 7.59 5.92 11.25
N PRO A 162 8.90 5.99 10.93
CA PRO A 162 9.66 7.23 10.94
C PRO A 162 9.10 8.28 9.98
N GLN A 163 9.32 9.57 10.28
CA GLN A 163 8.96 10.65 9.37
C GLN A 163 9.67 10.48 8.02
N GLY A 164 8.91 10.53 6.93
CA GLY A 164 9.44 10.37 5.56
C GLY A 164 9.56 8.92 5.08
N PHE A 165 9.33 7.93 5.97
CA PHE A 165 9.20 6.55 5.54
C PHE A 165 7.86 6.36 4.78
N PRO A 166 7.84 5.62 3.66
CA PRO A 166 6.63 5.42 2.88
C PRO A 166 5.56 4.68 3.68
N ASP A 167 4.31 5.17 3.64
CA ASP A 167 3.19 4.51 4.30
C ASP A 167 2.67 3.37 3.42
N PRO A 168 2.53 2.14 3.95
CA PRO A 168 2.08 1.02 3.15
C PRO A 168 0.63 1.18 2.66
N ASN A 169 -0.21 2.02 3.28
CA ASN A 169 -1.57 2.26 2.79
C ASN A 169 -1.63 2.96 1.43
N ASP A 170 -0.53 3.60 1.01
CA ASP A 170 -0.41 4.29 -0.27
C ASP A 170 0.03 3.36 -1.41
N PHE A 171 0.28 2.08 -1.12
CA PHE A 171 0.77 1.09 -2.07
C PHE A 171 -0.33 0.07 -2.44
N VAL A 172 -0.29 -0.38 -3.69
CA VAL A 172 -1.16 -1.45 -4.16
C VAL A 172 -0.76 -2.77 -3.51
N VAL A 173 -1.72 -3.44 -2.86
CA VAL A 173 -1.53 -4.76 -2.28
C VAL A 173 -1.23 -5.75 -3.40
N GLY A 174 -0.03 -6.32 -3.38
CA GLY A 174 0.38 -7.43 -4.24
C GLY A 174 -0.44 -8.69 -3.95
N ASP A 175 -0.50 -9.57 -4.93
CA ASP A 175 -1.19 -10.86 -4.82
C ASP A 175 -0.26 -11.96 -4.27
N ASP A 176 -0.75 -13.19 -4.18
CA ASP A 176 0.03 -14.33 -3.67
C ASP A 176 1.08 -14.84 -4.66
N THR A 177 1.30 -14.18 -5.82
CA THR A 177 2.24 -14.64 -6.83
C THR A 177 3.72 -14.48 -6.45
N TYR A 178 3.98 -13.87 -5.28
CA TYR A 178 5.32 -13.71 -4.70
C TYR A 178 5.75 -14.88 -3.81
N LEU A 179 4.90 -15.91 -3.64
CA LEU A 179 5.31 -17.18 -3.05
C LEU A 179 6.05 -18.02 -4.11
N VAL A 180 7.26 -18.50 -3.77
CA VAL A 180 8.13 -19.18 -4.74
C VAL A 180 8.12 -20.69 -4.56
N GLY A 181 7.75 -21.40 -5.63
CA GLY A 181 7.69 -22.86 -5.66
C GLY A 181 6.39 -23.40 -5.05
N SER A 182 6.41 -24.66 -4.61
CA SER A 182 5.25 -25.31 -3.99
C SER A 182 5.70 -26.29 -2.93
N GLY A 183 5.13 -26.21 -1.73
CA GLY A 183 5.40 -27.16 -0.65
C GLY A 183 4.88 -26.66 0.70
N ALA A 184 4.89 -27.54 1.70
CA ALA A 184 4.33 -27.26 3.04
C ALA A 184 5.00 -26.08 3.77
N LYS A 185 6.19 -25.66 3.32
CA LYS A 185 6.93 -24.50 3.87
C LYS A 185 6.91 -23.28 2.96
N ASN A 186 6.13 -23.28 1.87
CA ASN A 186 6.02 -22.15 0.95
C ASN A 186 5.09 -21.08 1.53
N LEU A 187 5.57 -20.39 2.57
CA LEU A 187 4.80 -19.45 3.36
C LEU A 187 5.33 -18.02 3.26
N PHE A 188 6.51 -17.83 2.66
CA PHE A 188 7.24 -16.58 2.70
C PHE A 188 7.38 -16.00 1.30
N PRO A 189 6.98 -14.75 1.09
CA PRO A 189 7.18 -14.10 -0.19
C PRO A 189 8.66 -13.86 -0.43
N VAL A 190 9.10 -14.14 -1.66
CA VAL A 190 10.43 -13.82 -2.18
C VAL A 190 10.23 -13.10 -3.51
N PHE A 191 10.82 -11.92 -3.64
CA PHE A 191 10.58 -11.02 -4.77
C PHE A 191 11.82 -10.19 -5.10
N THR A 192 11.91 -9.74 -6.34
CA THR A 192 12.91 -8.75 -6.75
C THR A 192 12.29 -7.35 -6.78
N VAL A 193 13.11 -6.31 -6.73
CA VAL A 193 12.70 -4.91 -6.94
C VAL A 193 13.67 -4.22 -7.91
N GLU A 194 13.36 -2.99 -8.30
CA GLU A 194 14.37 -2.14 -8.95
C GLU A 194 15.63 -1.98 -8.08
N GLY A 195 16.77 -1.67 -8.70
CA GLY A 195 18.05 -1.60 -7.98
C GLY A 195 18.75 -2.95 -7.79
N GLY A 196 18.17 -4.05 -8.28
CA GLY A 196 18.83 -5.36 -8.33
C GLY A 196 18.82 -6.12 -6.99
N LEU A 197 17.93 -5.74 -6.08
CA LEU A 197 17.74 -6.42 -4.80
C LEU A 197 16.80 -7.61 -4.97
N THR A 198 17.08 -8.69 -4.23
CA THR A 198 16.13 -9.78 -3.99
C THR A 198 15.79 -9.81 -2.51
N CYS A 199 14.52 -9.72 -2.19
CA CYS A 199 14.00 -9.55 -0.84
C CYS A 199 13.13 -10.74 -0.45
N SER A 200 13.06 -10.99 0.86
CA SER A 200 12.18 -12.01 1.42
C SER A 200 11.63 -11.60 2.79
N ILE A 201 10.39 -11.98 3.06
CA ILE A 201 9.73 -11.80 4.36
C ILE A 201 9.58 -13.18 5.02
N ALA A 202 10.59 -13.60 5.77
CA ALA A 202 10.67 -14.94 6.37
C ALA A 202 10.42 -14.88 7.88
N VAL A 203 9.19 -14.54 8.29
CA VAL A 203 8.80 -14.35 9.69
C VAL A 203 7.82 -15.47 10.11
N PHE A 204 8.29 -16.48 10.86
CA PHE A 204 7.43 -17.53 11.45
C PHE A 204 7.97 -17.96 12.81
N SER A 205 7.30 -17.51 13.88
CA SER A 205 7.72 -17.75 15.28
C SER A 205 9.13 -17.24 15.59
N GLY A 206 9.47 -16.08 15.03
CA GLY A 206 10.84 -15.58 14.92
C GLY A 206 11.29 -15.58 13.47
N GLY A 207 12.01 -14.57 13.01
CA GLY A 207 12.48 -14.56 11.62
C GLY A 207 13.11 -13.26 11.18
N SER A 208 13.22 -13.09 9.86
CA SER A 208 13.89 -11.93 9.28
C SER A 208 13.14 -11.39 8.08
N ILE A 209 13.13 -10.08 7.94
CA ILE A 209 12.89 -9.37 6.70
C ILE A 209 14.24 -8.93 6.18
N GLY A 210 14.49 -9.01 4.88
CA GLY A 210 15.73 -8.47 4.34
C GLY A 210 15.85 -8.62 2.85
N CYS A 211 16.92 -8.03 2.33
CA CYS A 211 17.24 -8.04 0.92
C CYS A 211 18.73 -8.29 0.71
N ASP A 212 19.03 -9.15 -0.26
CA ASP A 212 20.38 -9.37 -0.78
C ASP A 212 20.57 -8.58 -2.08
N GLY A 213 21.75 -7.99 -2.26
CA GLY A 213 22.11 -7.30 -3.50
C GLY A 213 22.99 -6.06 -3.28
N PRO A 214 23.10 -5.19 -4.30
CA PRO A 214 23.85 -3.93 -4.19
C PRO A 214 23.17 -2.99 -3.19
N LEU A 215 23.94 -2.48 -2.21
CA LEU A 215 23.46 -1.53 -1.22
C LEU A 215 24.06 -0.13 -1.50
N PRO A 216 23.27 0.83 -2.01
CA PRO A 216 23.77 2.17 -2.32
C PRO A 216 24.39 2.86 -1.10
N ARG A 217 25.52 3.55 -1.34
CA ARG A 217 26.33 4.25 -0.32
C ARG A 217 26.92 3.37 0.80
N VAL A 218 26.86 2.06 0.66
CA VAL A 218 27.54 1.10 1.54
C VAL A 218 28.84 0.65 0.87
N THR A 219 29.99 0.88 1.52
CA THR A 219 31.31 0.78 0.88
C THR A 219 32.21 -0.36 1.38
N GLY A 220 31.78 -1.13 2.37
CA GLY A 220 32.56 -2.24 2.97
C GLY A 220 32.39 -3.59 2.28
N GLY A 221 31.67 -3.64 1.16
CA GLY A 221 31.34 -4.88 0.45
C GLY A 221 30.19 -5.67 1.10
N GLU A 222 29.47 -5.05 2.03
CA GLU A 222 28.20 -5.55 2.53
C GLU A 222 27.17 -5.65 1.39
N ASN A 223 26.36 -6.69 1.46
CA ASN A 223 25.46 -7.11 0.38
C ASN A 223 24.11 -7.58 0.91
N GLU A 224 23.84 -7.38 2.20
CA GLU A 224 22.60 -7.79 2.87
C GLU A 224 22.16 -6.70 3.85
N VAL A 225 20.90 -6.28 3.73
CA VAL A 225 20.20 -5.45 4.73
C VAL A 225 19.08 -6.28 5.35
N PHE A 226 18.91 -6.20 6.66
CA PHE A 226 17.99 -7.06 7.37
C PHE A 226 17.38 -6.42 8.61
N THR A 227 16.25 -6.99 9.01
CA THR A 227 15.53 -6.76 10.27
C THR A 227 15.11 -8.12 10.83
N ASP A 228 15.70 -8.51 11.95
CA ASP A 228 15.33 -9.73 12.68
C ASP A 228 14.21 -9.44 13.69
N LEU A 229 13.19 -10.28 13.74
CA LEU A 229 12.00 -10.12 14.58
C LEU A 229 11.83 -11.37 15.47
N PRO A 230 12.12 -11.31 16.79
CA PRO A 230 12.83 -10.23 17.48
C PRO A 230 14.32 -10.24 17.13
N GLY A 231 14.98 -9.08 17.23
CA GLY A 231 16.42 -9.03 17.03
C GLY A 231 16.92 -7.68 16.53
N ALA A 232 18.07 -7.74 15.86
CA ALA A 232 18.74 -6.56 15.34
C ALA A 232 18.19 -6.17 13.97
N THR A 233 18.34 -4.88 13.66
CA THR A 233 18.26 -4.37 12.30
C THR A 233 19.65 -3.88 11.90
N GLY A 234 20.07 -4.16 10.67
CA GLY A 234 21.39 -3.74 10.23
C GLY A 234 21.74 -4.10 8.80
N ILE A 235 22.98 -3.81 8.46
CA ILE A 235 23.62 -4.11 7.19
C ILE A 235 24.81 -5.03 7.49
N ARG A 236 24.99 -6.07 6.68
CA ARG A 236 26.14 -6.98 6.83
C ARG A 236 26.59 -7.54 5.49
N ARG A 237 27.79 -8.11 5.51
CA ARG A 237 28.28 -8.97 4.44
C ARG A 237 27.92 -10.41 4.74
N THR A 238 27.39 -11.12 3.74
CA THR A 238 27.13 -12.55 3.80
C THR A 238 27.63 -13.23 2.52
N ASP A 239 28.23 -14.41 2.68
CA ASP A 239 28.52 -15.31 1.57
C ASP A 239 27.38 -16.34 1.36
N GLN A 240 26.35 -16.29 2.21
CA GLN A 240 25.15 -17.15 2.18
C GLN A 240 23.90 -16.27 2.11
N PRO A 241 23.54 -15.76 0.92
CA PRO A 241 22.48 -14.78 0.75
C PRO A 241 21.11 -15.45 0.89
N LYS A 242 20.56 -15.43 2.11
CA LYS A 242 19.36 -16.19 2.46
C LYS A 242 18.07 -15.58 1.90
N PHE A 243 18.04 -14.29 1.62
CA PHE A 243 16.84 -13.60 1.11
C PHE A 243 16.66 -13.77 -0.41
N SER A 244 17.73 -14.15 -1.11
CA SER A 244 17.73 -14.52 -2.53
C SER A 244 17.67 -16.04 -2.78
N THR A 245 17.66 -16.86 -1.71
CA THR A 245 17.64 -18.32 -1.80
C THR A 245 16.29 -18.86 -1.27
N PRO A 246 15.24 -18.95 -2.11
CA PRO A 246 13.95 -19.45 -1.68
C PRO A 246 14.03 -20.93 -1.25
N ALA A 247 13.16 -21.32 -0.31
CA ALA A 247 13.11 -22.69 0.22
C ALA A 247 12.76 -23.75 -0.84
N TYR A 248 12.10 -23.34 -1.93
CA TYR A 248 11.76 -24.19 -3.06
C TYR A 248 12.21 -23.52 -4.36
N PRO A 249 12.60 -24.30 -5.38
CA PRO A 249 12.90 -23.75 -6.70
C PRO A 249 11.65 -23.15 -7.33
N GLY A 250 11.81 -22.04 -8.04
CA GLY A 250 10.73 -21.37 -8.73
C GLY A 250 11.14 -20.02 -9.29
N VAL A 251 10.21 -19.35 -9.96
CA VAL A 251 10.43 -18.01 -10.51
C VAL A 251 10.24 -16.99 -9.39
N ILE A 252 11.27 -16.19 -9.12
CA ILE A 252 11.17 -15.01 -8.28
C ILE A 252 10.66 -13.86 -9.14
N ARG A 253 9.48 -13.32 -8.81
CA ARG A 253 8.86 -12.22 -9.56
C ARG A 253 9.35 -10.87 -9.05
N GLN A 254 9.40 -9.90 -9.95
CA GLN A 254 9.64 -8.51 -9.59
C GLN A 254 8.36 -7.89 -9.04
N LEU A 255 8.45 -7.26 -7.86
CA LEU A 255 7.41 -6.42 -7.30
C LEU A 255 7.47 -5.04 -7.99
N PRO A 256 6.42 -4.60 -8.71
CA PRO A 256 6.44 -3.32 -9.39
C PRO A 256 6.49 -2.14 -8.42
N VAL A 257 7.12 -1.04 -8.79
CA VAL A 257 7.10 0.21 -8.01
C VAL A 257 5.65 0.62 -7.72
N GLY A 258 5.39 1.05 -6.49
CA GLY A 258 4.04 1.39 -6.02
C GLY A 258 3.21 0.20 -5.52
N TYR A 259 3.78 -1.01 -5.51
CA TYR A 259 3.17 -2.20 -4.91
C TYR A 259 3.83 -2.55 -3.58
N ARG A 260 3.08 -3.25 -2.73
CA ARG A 260 3.55 -3.82 -1.47
C ARG A 260 3.27 -5.31 -1.39
N VAL A 261 4.09 -6.03 -0.65
CA VAL A 261 3.89 -7.43 -0.28
C VAL A 261 3.96 -7.55 1.24
N HIS A 262 3.14 -8.44 1.77
CA HIS A 262 3.14 -8.76 3.19
C HIS A 262 3.58 -10.20 3.46
N GLY A 263 4.26 -10.39 4.58
CA GLY A 263 4.34 -11.66 5.28
C GLY A 263 4.14 -11.42 6.78
N THR A 264 3.78 -12.44 7.55
CA THR A 264 3.37 -12.33 8.96
C THR A 264 4.07 -11.22 9.77
N GLY A 265 3.35 -10.13 10.05
CA GLY A 265 3.84 -9.02 10.89
C GLY A 265 4.81 -8.06 10.20
N ALA A 266 4.93 -8.12 8.87
CA ALA A 266 5.95 -7.43 8.10
C ALA A 266 5.47 -7.04 6.70
N THR A 267 5.85 -5.86 6.25
CA THR A 267 5.49 -5.35 4.91
C THR A 267 6.71 -4.81 4.21
N CYS A 268 6.84 -5.11 2.92
CA CYS A 268 7.81 -4.49 2.03
C CYS A 268 7.10 -3.80 0.88
N MET A 269 7.60 -2.63 0.51
CA MET A 269 7.07 -1.77 -0.55
C MET A 269 8.15 -1.53 -1.59
N ALA A 270 7.83 -1.78 -2.85
CA ALA A 270 8.72 -1.41 -3.95
C ALA A 270 8.62 0.09 -4.20
N ILE A 271 9.71 0.80 -3.95
CA ILE A 271 9.87 2.23 -4.23
C ILE A 271 10.75 2.40 -5.47
N THR A 272 10.76 3.60 -6.05
CA THR A 272 11.62 3.89 -7.21
C THR A 272 13.08 3.56 -6.90
N GLY A 273 13.69 2.67 -7.68
CA GLY A 273 15.08 2.28 -7.53
C GLY A 273 15.41 1.43 -6.29
N GLY A 274 14.42 0.91 -5.55
CA GLY A 274 14.70 0.07 -4.38
C GLY A 274 13.46 -0.42 -3.61
N VAL A 275 13.58 -0.48 -2.29
CA VAL A 275 12.58 -1.09 -1.39
C VAL A 275 12.55 -0.40 -0.03
N ALA A 276 11.37 -0.32 0.58
CA ALA A 276 11.20 0.03 1.99
C ALA A 276 10.49 -1.12 2.70
N CYS A 277 11.10 -1.66 3.75
CA CYS A 277 10.56 -2.78 4.50
C CYS A 277 10.46 -2.42 5.97
N TYR A 278 9.41 -2.87 6.63
CA TYR A 278 9.29 -2.78 8.08
C TYR A 278 8.58 -4.00 8.65
N GLY A 279 8.84 -4.27 9.93
CA GLY A 279 8.11 -5.24 10.71
C GLY A 279 7.66 -4.65 12.04
N THR A 280 6.61 -5.22 12.59
CA THR A 280 6.09 -4.86 13.91
C THR A 280 6.10 -6.08 14.81
N LEU A 281 6.77 -5.97 15.96
CA LEU A 281 6.77 -6.98 17.00
C LEU A 281 6.60 -6.30 18.36
N ASP A 282 5.65 -6.77 19.17
CA ASP A 282 5.32 -6.20 20.48
C ASP A 282 5.10 -4.67 20.44
N GLY A 283 4.46 -4.18 19.36
CA GLY A 283 4.19 -2.76 19.13
C GLY A 283 5.41 -1.92 18.73
N ARG A 284 6.61 -2.52 18.62
CA ARG A 284 7.82 -1.84 18.12
C ARG A 284 7.95 -2.03 16.63
N VAL A 285 8.20 -0.93 15.93
CA VAL A 285 8.42 -0.90 14.49
C VAL A 285 9.92 -0.78 14.23
N GLN A 286 10.43 -1.64 13.38
CA GLN A 286 11.81 -1.59 12.90
C GLN A 286 11.87 -2.02 11.44
N GLY A 287 12.90 -1.58 10.72
CA GLY A 287 12.93 -1.76 9.28
C GLY A 287 14.10 -1.07 8.61
N PHE A 288 14.00 -0.97 7.29
CA PHE A 288 15.04 -0.38 6.47
C PHE A 288 14.46 0.20 5.18
N VAL A 289 15.22 1.10 4.58
CA VAL A 289 15.00 1.63 3.24
C VAL A 289 16.28 1.42 2.45
N VAL A 290 16.15 0.89 1.24
CA VAL A 290 17.19 0.90 0.23
C VAL A 290 16.66 1.73 -0.94
N SER A 291 17.35 2.81 -1.26
CA SER A 291 17.03 3.68 -2.39
C SER A 291 18.31 4.13 -3.10
N PRO A 292 18.22 4.78 -4.28
CA PRO A 292 19.39 5.34 -4.94
C PRO A 292 20.18 6.33 -4.06
N GLU A 293 19.51 6.97 -3.10
CA GLU A 293 20.11 7.88 -2.12
C GLU A 293 20.85 7.16 -0.98
N GLY A 294 20.67 5.86 -0.78
CA GLY A 294 21.39 5.11 0.23
C GLY A 294 20.62 3.96 0.84
N THR A 295 21.28 3.27 1.76
CA THR A 295 20.65 2.27 2.64
C THR A 295 20.58 2.81 4.06
N GLU A 296 19.38 2.83 4.63
CA GLU A 296 19.11 3.29 5.99
C GLU A 296 18.32 2.24 6.77
N THR A 297 18.55 2.18 8.09
CA THR A 297 17.90 1.25 9.02
C THR A 297 17.33 2.00 10.21
N PHE A 298 16.25 1.51 10.80
CA PHE A 298 15.65 2.08 12.01
C PHE A 298 15.06 0.98 12.91
N GLY A 299 14.88 1.29 14.19
CA GLY A 299 14.38 0.35 15.20
C GLY A 299 15.02 0.55 16.56
#